data_AF-A0A397ZSA2-F1
#
_entry.id   AF-A0A397ZSA2-F1
#
_cell.length_a   1.000
_cell.length_b   1.000
_cell.length_c   1.000
_cell.angle_alpha   90.00
_cell.angle_beta   90.00
_cell.angle_gamma   90.00
#
_symmetry.space_group_name_H-M   'P 1'
#
loop_
_entity.id
_entity.type
_entity.pdbx_description
1 polymer ?
#
loop_
_entity_poly.entity_id
_entity_poly.type
_entity_poly.pdbx_seq_one_letter_code
_entity_poly.pdbx_strand_id
1 'polypeptide(L)'
;MRLHPFLISHRMSLSLLSVFIFLQVFTNVVFAASNEESNALVSLPTSPTSPAIKPPSPSYKPPSFPTTPIKPPTITPPVKPPTTPVPPTSPPTYKPPTVKPPTTTPVKPPPVQPPYKPPTSRVKPPTMPPVKPPPTYKPPTPPVKPPTMPPVKPPTAPVKPTPIPPYKAPPVKPTPPPQVTTPPPAKPPVNPIPSPPVNAPPVKPPYKPPTPPPVRPRINCVSLCGTRCGQHSRKNVCMRACVTCCYRCKCVPPGTYGNKEKCGSCYVNMKTRGGRPKCP
;
A
#
# COMPACT_ATOMS: atom_id res chain seq x y z
N MET A 1 -53.06 -6.67 34.96
CA MET A 1 -51.99 -5.97 34.19
C MET A 1 -50.92 -5.39 35.12
N ARG A 2 -49.97 -6.19 35.67
CA ARG A 2 -48.80 -5.68 36.43
C ARG A 2 -47.60 -6.66 36.44
N LEU A 3 -47.31 -7.35 35.33
CA LEU A 3 -46.13 -8.24 35.21
C LEU A 3 -44.97 -7.66 34.37
N HIS A 4 -45.13 -6.48 33.75
CA HIS A 4 -44.14 -5.91 32.85
C HIS A 4 -42.89 -5.24 33.47
N PRO A 5 -42.90 -4.63 34.68
CA PRO A 5 -41.71 -3.88 35.13
C PRO A 5 -40.56 -4.78 35.59
N PHE A 6 -40.85 -6.01 36.06
CA PHE A 6 -39.81 -6.94 36.52
C PHE A 6 -38.98 -7.55 35.37
N LEU A 7 -39.60 -7.86 34.23
CA LEU A 7 -38.88 -8.42 33.07
C LEU A 7 -37.90 -7.41 32.44
N ILE A 8 -38.23 -6.12 32.46
CA ILE A 8 -37.39 -5.06 31.88
C ILE A 8 -36.14 -4.86 32.73
N SER A 9 -36.29 -4.87 34.06
CA SER A 9 -35.15 -4.72 34.99
C SER A 9 -34.20 -5.92 34.92
N HIS A 10 -34.73 -7.14 34.75
CA HIS A 10 -33.91 -8.35 34.61
C HIS A 10 -33.12 -8.40 33.29
N ARG A 11 -33.69 -7.88 32.19
CA ARG A 11 -33.00 -7.78 30.90
C ARG A 11 -31.91 -6.70 30.89
N MET A 12 -32.14 -5.58 31.58
CA MET A 12 -31.13 -4.54 31.75
C MET A 12 -29.96 -5.04 32.59
N SER A 13 -30.23 -5.79 33.67
CA SER A 13 -29.20 -6.37 34.54
C SER A 13 -28.33 -7.41 33.79
N LEU A 14 -28.92 -8.30 32.99
CA LEU A 14 -28.16 -9.26 32.17
C LEU A 14 -27.29 -8.57 31.11
N SER A 15 -27.78 -7.46 30.52
CA SER A 15 -27.03 -6.69 29.53
C SER A 15 -25.81 -6.01 30.17
N LEU A 16 -25.98 -5.40 31.34
CA LEU A 16 -24.87 -4.78 32.08
C LEU A 16 -23.82 -5.80 32.52
N LEU A 17 -24.24 -6.98 33.00
CA LEU A 17 -23.33 -8.08 33.34
C LEU A 17 -22.54 -8.57 32.12
N SER A 18 -23.18 -8.69 30.96
CA SER A 18 -22.50 -9.06 29.71
C SER A 18 -21.46 -8.01 29.32
N VAL A 19 -21.80 -6.72 29.36
CA VAL A 19 -20.86 -5.63 29.03
C VAL A 19 -19.67 -5.62 30.00
N PHE A 20 -19.91 -5.87 31.28
CA PHE A 20 -18.85 -5.92 32.30
C PHE A 20 -17.89 -7.10 32.09
N ILE A 21 -18.42 -8.28 31.75
CA ILE A 21 -17.60 -9.46 31.41
C ILE A 21 -16.78 -9.19 30.14
N PHE A 22 -17.38 -8.61 29.09
CA PHE A 22 -16.64 -8.25 27.88
C PHE A 22 -15.54 -7.23 28.16
N LEU A 23 -15.80 -6.21 28.99
CA LEU A 23 -14.80 -5.22 29.35
C LEU A 23 -13.66 -5.85 30.16
N GLN A 24 -13.96 -6.75 31.10
CA GLN A 24 -12.93 -7.49 31.85
C GLN A 24 -12.12 -8.44 30.97
N VAL A 25 -12.74 -9.16 30.04
CA VAL A 25 -12.00 -10.03 29.11
C VAL A 25 -11.13 -9.19 28.18
N PHE A 26 -11.65 -8.06 27.68
CA PHE A 26 -10.90 -7.18 26.80
C PHE A 26 -9.72 -6.51 27.52
N THR A 27 -9.90 -6.04 28.76
CA THR A 27 -8.77 -5.49 29.54
C THR A 27 -7.73 -6.56 29.85
N ASN A 28 -8.11 -7.79 30.19
CA ASN A 28 -7.15 -8.88 30.41
C ASN A 28 -6.41 -9.28 29.12
N VAL A 29 -7.07 -9.31 27.96
CA VAL A 29 -6.43 -9.61 26.66
C VAL A 29 -5.48 -8.49 26.23
N VAL A 30 -5.87 -7.23 26.39
CA VAL A 30 -4.99 -6.09 26.10
C VAL A 30 -3.81 -6.06 27.06
N PHE A 31 -4.02 -6.36 28.34
CA PHE A 31 -2.94 -6.42 29.33
C PHE A 31 -1.99 -7.59 29.07
N ALA A 32 -2.49 -8.73 28.57
CA ALA A 32 -1.69 -9.88 28.12
C ALA A 32 -0.90 -9.64 26.83
N ALA A 33 -1.23 -8.59 26.06
CA ALA A 33 -0.47 -8.18 24.87
C ALA A 33 0.64 -7.16 25.20
N SER A 34 0.51 -6.39 26.28
CA SER A 34 1.52 -5.37 26.67
C SER A 34 2.71 -5.91 27.46
N ASN A 35 2.60 -7.08 28.09
CA ASN A 35 3.66 -7.73 28.85
C ASN A 35 4.61 -8.59 27.99
N GLU A 36 4.39 -8.70 26.68
CA GLU A 36 5.34 -9.34 25.74
C GLU A 36 6.38 -8.36 25.16
N GLU A 37 6.16 -7.04 25.22
CA GLU A 37 7.13 -6.03 24.73
C GLU A 37 8.17 -5.58 25.77
N SER A 38 8.01 -5.94 27.06
CA SER A 38 8.89 -5.42 28.13
C SER A 38 10.06 -6.33 28.53
N ASN A 39 10.13 -7.58 28.05
CA ASN A 39 11.20 -8.54 28.40
C ASN A 39 12.21 -8.82 27.27
N ALA A 40 12.18 -8.07 26.17
CA ALA A 40 13.14 -8.21 25.07
C ALA A 40 14.30 -7.19 25.10
N LEU A 41 14.45 -6.37 26.17
CA LEU A 41 15.51 -5.36 26.27
C LEU A 41 16.67 -5.71 27.21
N VAL A 42 16.71 -6.92 27.78
CA VAL A 42 17.87 -7.38 28.58
C VAL A 42 18.36 -8.70 28.00
N SER A 43 19.19 -8.61 26.96
CA SER A 43 20.26 -9.56 26.58
C SER A 43 20.69 -9.31 25.13
N LEU A 44 21.34 -8.18 24.87
CA LEU A 44 22.25 -8.10 23.71
C LEU A 44 23.57 -8.78 24.12
N PRO A 45 24.06 -9.81 23.41
CA PRO A 45 25.44 -10.24 23.55
C PRO A 45 26.36 -9.18 22.95
N THR A 46 27.10 -8.50 23.81
CA THR A 46 28.35 -7.81 23.47
C THR A 46 29.33 -8.83 22.89
N SER A 47 29.80 -8.59 21.67
CA SER A 47 30.88 -9.36 21.04
C SER A 47 31.58 -8.52 19.95
N PRO A 48 32.84 -8.84 19.62
CA PRO A 48 33.96 -8.03 20.08
C PRO A 48 34.50 -7.07 19.03
N THR A 49 35.18 -6.05 19.55
CA THR A 49 36.05 -5.10 18.88
C THR A 49 36.90 -5.79 17.80
N SER A 50 36.59 -5.52 16.54
CA SER A 50 37.45 -5.87 15.40
C SER A 50 38.25 -4.63 15.00
N PRO A 51 39.55 -4.77 14.67
CA PRO A 51 40.48 -3.65 14.56
C PRO A 51 40.16 -2.72 13.39
N ALA A 52 40.44 -1.44 13.62
CA ALA A 52 40.22 -0.33 12.69
C ALA A 52 40.93 -0.54 11.35
N ILE A 53 40.17 -0.95 10.34
CA ILE A 53 40.58 -0.81 8.94
C ILE A 53 40.11 0.57 8.49
N LYS A 54 41.07 1.48 8.33
CA LYS A 54 40.89 2.84 7.81
C LYS A 54 40.24 2.73 6.41
N PRO A 55 39.06 3.34 6.16
CA PRO A 55 38.51 3.35 4.82
C PRO A 55 39.42 4.17 3.89
N PRO A 56 39.71 3.70 2.66
CA PRO A 56 40.40 4.53 1.68
C PRO A 56 39.50 5.73 1.36
N SER A 57 40.06 6.92 1.49
CA SER A 57 39.41 8.18 1.11
C SER A 57 38.99 8.11 -0.36
N PRO A 58 37.72 8.37 -0.71
CA PRO A 58 37.36 8.55 -2.10
C PRO A 58 37.94 9.88 -2.56
N SER A 59 39.06 9.83 -3.30
CA SER A 59 39.54 10.97 -4.09
C SER A 59 38.58 11.16 -5.27
N TYR A 60 37.45 11.80 -5.01
CA TYR A 60 36.51 12.21 -6.05
C TYR A 60 36.95 13.59 -6.56
N LYS A 61 37.69 13.61 -7.67
CA LYS A 61 37.99 14.85 -8.40
C LYS A 61 36.70 15.26 -9.13
N PRO A 62 36.10 16.43 -8.85
CA PRO A 62 34.93 16.87 -9.60
C PRO A 62 35.31 17.10 -11.07
N PRO A 63 34.46 16.71 -12.04
CA PRO A 63 34.71 17.00 -13.44
C PRO A 63 34.66 18.51 -13.66
N SER A 64 35.78 19.07 -14.14
CA SER A 64 35.86 20.45 -14.61
C SER A 64 35.08 20.56 -15.92
N PHE A 65 33.99 21.34 -15.91
CA PHE A 65 33.31 21.69 -17.15
C PHE A 65 34.19 22.63 -17.98
N PRO A 66 34.30 22.44 -19.31
CA PRO A 66 34.98 23.39 -20.17
C PRO A 66 34.11 24.65 -20.35
N THR A 67 34.58 25.78 -19.83
CA THR A 67 34.00 27.10 -20.07
C THR A 67 34.44 27.58 -21.46
N THR A 68 33.69 27.22 -22.51
CA THR A 68 33.85 27.87 -23.82
C THR A 68 33.13 29.23 -23.80
N PRO A 69 33.77 30.33 -24.24
CA PRO A 69 33.09 31.62 -24.33
C PRO A 69 32.00 31.58 -25.41
N ILE A 70 30.74 31.63 -24.99
CA ILE A 70 29.61 31.80 -25.91
C ILE A 70 29.56 33.29 -26.30
N LYS A 71 29.86 33.57 -27.57
CA LYS A 71 29.71 34.89 -28.20
C LYS A 71 28.23 35.33 -28.14
N PRO A 72 27.92 36.60 -27.82
CA PRO A 72 26.54 37.09 -27.80
C PRO A 72 25.89 36.99 -29.19
N PRO A 73 24.61 36.59 -29.30
CA PRO A 73 23.89 36.62 -30.56
C PRO A 73 23.54 38.06 -30.96
N THR A 74 23.85 38.39 -32.22
CA THR A 74 23.43 39.63 -32.88
C THR A 74 21.90 39.65 -33.00
N ILE A 75 21.28 40.72 -32.51
CA ILE A 75 19.84 40.94 -32.52
C ILE A 75 19.47 41.58 -33.87
N THR A 76 18.79 40.85 -34.73
CA THR A 76 18.18 41.41 -35.95
C THR A 76 16.79 41.99 -35.60
N PRO A 77 16.42 43.21 -36.04
CA PRO A 77 15.13 43.80 -35.70
C PRO A 77 13.95 43.07 -36.38
N PRO A 78 12.76 43.09 -35.77
CA PRO A 78 11.60 42.34 -36.25
C PRO A 78 10.92 43.04 -37.44
N VAL A 79 10.65 42.27 -38.48
CA VAL A 79 9.80 42.68 -39.61
C VAL A 79 8.33 42.70 -39.16
N LYS A 80 7.63 43.80 -39.45
CA LYS A 80 6.23 44.05 -39.07
C LYS A 80 5.27 43.16 -39.87
N PRO A 81 4.30 42.46 -39.24
CA PRO A 81 3.30 41.67 -39.97
C PRO A 81 2.24 42.57 -40.66
N PRO A 82 1.65 42.15 -41.80
CA PRO A 82 0.54 42.86 -42.42
C PRO A 82 -0.77 42.61 -41.67
N THR A 83 -1.46 43.69 -41.31
CA THR A 83 -2.83 43.70 -40.78
C THR A 83 -3.82 43.51 -41.92
N THR A 84 -4.60 42.43 -41.89
CA THR A 84 -5.86 42.31 -42.66
C THR A 84 -7.04 42.25 -41.68
N PRO A 85 -8.12 43.03 -41.87
CA PRO A 85 -9.27 43.02 -40.97
C PRO A 85 -10.19 41.83 -41.28
N VAL A 86 -10.52 41.04 -40.26
CA VAL A 86 -11.53 39.97 -40.34
C VAL A 86 -12.86 40.50 -39.79
N PRO A 87 -14.01 40.33 -40.48
CA PRO A 87 -15.29 40.88 -40.03
C PRO A 87 -15.87 40.09 -38.83
N PRO A 88 -16.72 40.72 -37.99
CA PRO A 88 -17.21 40.12 -36.76
C PRO A 88 -18.27 39.05 -37.03
N THR A 89 -18.00 37.81 -36.64
CA THR A 89 -18.99 36.73 -36.62
C THR A 89 -19.73 36.77 -35.28
N SER A 90 -21.05 36.85 -35.31
CA SER A 90 -21.94 36.82 -34.14
C SER A 90 -21.91 35.45 -33.44
N PRO A 91 -22.07 35.40 -32.09
CA PRO A 91 -22.01 34.13 -31.35
C PRO A 91 -23.26 33.26 -31.58
N PRO A 92 -23.12 31.92 -31.63
CA PRO A 92 -24.26 31.04 -31.80
C PRO A 92 -25.09 30.91 -30.51
N THR A 93 -26.41 31.04 -30.64
CA THR A 93 -27.39 30.81 -29.56
C THR A 93 -27.45 29.33 -29.21
N TYR A 94 -27.03 28.96 -28.00
CA TYR A 94 -27.12 27.60 -27.48
C TYR A 94 -28.53 27.31 -26.92
N LYS A 95 -29.26 26.36 -27.52
CA LYS A 95 -30.48 25.77 -26.94
C LYS A 95 -30.09 24.51 -26.15
N PRO A 96 -30.49 24.37 -24.88
CA PRO A 96 -30.23 23.17 -24.10
C PRO A 96 -31.13 22.00 -24.56
N PRO A 97 -30.64 20.75 -24.53
CA PRO A 97 -31.44 19.58 -24.88
C PRO A 97 -32.40 19.18 -23.76
N THR A 98 -33.65 18.90 -24.13
CA THR A 98 -34.70 18.40 -23.24
C THR A 98 -34.45 16.93 -22.92
N VAL A 99 -34.08 16.62 -21.68
CA VAL A 99 -33.89 15.23 -21.21
C VAL A 99 -35.25 14.64 -20.83
N LYS A 100 -35.66 13.55 -21.49
CA LYS A 100 -36.85 12.75 -21.13
C LYS A 100 -36.56 11.90 -19.87
N PRO A 101 -37.52 11.71 -18.95
CA PRO A 101 -37.31 10.89 -17.76
C PRO A 101 -37.12 9.40 -18.11
N PRO A 102 -36.29 8.64 -17.36
CA PRO A 102 -36.13 7.22 -17.60
C PRO A 102 -37.35 6.43 -17.13
N THR A 103 -37.88 5.58 -18.02
CA THR A 103 -38.91 4.59 -17.71
C THR A 103 -38.31 3.47 -16.87
N THR A 104 -38.79 3.30 -15.64
CA THR A 104 -38.42 2.18 -14.77
C THR A 104 -39.09 0.89 -15.24
N THR A 105 -38.31 -0.09 -15.69
CA THR A 105 -38.80 -1.46 -15.88
C THR A 105 -38.72 -2.25 -14.56
N PRO A 106 -39.74 -3.06 -14.22
CA PRO A 106 -39.74 -3.84 -12.98
C PRO A 106 -38.70 -4.98 -13.04
N VAL A 107 -37.76 -4.97 -12.11
CA VAL A 107 -36.80 -6.08 -11.95
C VAL A 107 -37.46 -7.21 -11.16
N LYS A 108 -37.57 -8.39 -11.77
CA LYS A 108 -38.08 -9.63 -11.16
C LYS A 108 -37.15 -10.08 -10.01
N PRO A 109 -37.67 -10.45 -8.82
CA PRO A 109 -36.83 -10.90 -7.72
C PRO A 109 -36.16 -12.26 -8.03
N PRO A 110 -34.93 -12.49 -7.53
CA PRO A 110 -34.20 -13.74 -7.75
C PRO A 110 -34.83 -14.91 -6.98
N PRO A 111 -34.67 -16.15 -7.47
CA PRO A 111 -35.25 -17.33 -6.85
C PRO A 111 -34.59 -17.66 -5.50
N VAL A 112 -35.42 -18.02 -4.52
CA VAL A 112 -35.04 -18.43 -3.17
C VAL A 112 -34.26 -19.76 -3.25
N GLN A 113 -33.04 -19.80 -2.71
CA GLN A 113 -32.27 -21.04 -2.59
C GLN A 113 -32.76 -21.89 -1.40
N PRO A 114 -32.76 -23.24 -1.52
CA PRO A 114 -33.20 -24.13 -0.45
C PRO A 114 -32.21 -24.18 0.73
N PRO A 115 -32.66 -24.63 1.92
CA PRO A 115 -31.87 -24.60 3.13
C PRO A 115 -30.69 -25.58 3.07
N TYR A 116 -29.47 -25.07 3.28
CA TYR A 116 -28.26 -25.88 3.36
C TYR A 116 -28.23 -26.67 4.68
N LYS A 117 -28.22 -28.01 4.61
CA LYS A 117 -27.95 -28.88 5.78
C LYS A 117 -26.45 -29.11 5.92
N PRO A 118 -25.82 -28.78 7.06
CA PRO A 118 -24.40 -29.05 7.27
C PRO A 118 -24.16 -30.54 7.56
N PRO A 119 -23.03 -31.11 7.10
CA PRO A 119 -22.66 -32.50 7.38
C PRO A 119 -22.17 -32.65 8.83
N THR A 120 -22.80 -33.56 9.57
CA THR A 120 -22.37 -33.98 10.91
C THR A 120 -21.23 -34.99 10.80
N SER A 121 -19.98 -34.55 10.95
CA SER A 121 -18.86 -35.46 11.21
C SER A 121 -18.60 -35.55 12.71
N ARG A 122 -18.65 -36.79 13.24
CA ARG A 122 -18.44 -37.13 14.64
C ARG A 122 -16.94 -37.17 14.92
N VAL A 123 -16.36 -36.04 15.32
CA VAL A 123 -14.97 -36.00 15.79
C VAL A 123 -14.93 -36.33 17.28
N LYS A 124 -14.17 -37.36 17.65
CA LYS A 124 -13.96 -37.78 19.04
C LYS A 124 -13.13 -36.71 19.79
N PRO A 125 -13.49 -36.31 21.03
CA PRO A 125 -12.72 -35.30 21.76
C PRO A 125 -11.32 -35.80 22.16
N PRO A 126 -10.28 -34.96 22.10
CA PRO A 126 -8.98 -35.29 22.64
C PRO A 126 -8.97 -35.23 24.17
N THR A 127 -8.34 -36.22 24.80
CA THR A 127 -8.12 -36.29 26.25
C THR A 127 -7.11 -35.22 26.68
N MET A 128 -7.52 -34.28 27.53
CA MET A 128 -6.62 -33.27 28.11
C MET A 128 -5.80 -33.84 29.28
N PRO A 129 -4.53 -33.42 29.46
CA PRO A 129 -3.70 -33.83 30.60
C PRO A 129 -4.11 -33.12 31.91
N PRO A 130 -3.66 -33.62 33.08
CA PRO A 130 -4.11 -33.15 34.39
C PRO A 130 -3.63 -31.73 34.70
N VAL A 131 -4.55 -30.87 35.13
CA VAL A 131 -4.29 -29.47 35.51
C VAL A 131 -3.74 -29.42 36.95
N LYS A 132 -2.61 -28.72 37.17
CA LYS A 132 -2.04 -28.48 38.50
C LYS A 132 -2.91 -27.50 39.32
N PRO A 133 -2.98 -27.64 40.66
CA PRO A 133 -3.77 -26.75 41.49
C PRO A 133 -3.20 -25.32 41.53
N PRO A 134 -4.06 -24.29 41.64
CA PRO A 134 -3.64 -22.90 41.64
C PRO A 134 -3.01 -22.46 42.98
N PRO A 135 -2.09 -21.48 42.98
CA PRO A 135 -1.47 -20.97 44.19
C PRO A 135 -2.44 -20.07 45.00
N THR A 136 -2.33 -20.16 46.32
CA THR A 136 -3.16 -19.42 47.28
C THR A 136 -2.71 -17.95 47.36
N TYR A 137 -3.60 -17.01 47.02
CA TYR A 137 -3.32 -15.57 47.01
C TYR A 137 -3.61 -14.92 48.38
N LYS A 138 -2.71 -14.05 48.87
CA LYS A 138 -2.95 -13.21 50.05
C LYS A 138 -3.72 -11.93 49.69
N PRO A 139 -4.57 -11.39 50.59
CA PRO A 139 -5.36 -10.19 50.32
C PRO A 139 -4.51 -8.90 50.25
N PRO A 140 -4.80 -7.95 49.34
CA PRO A 140 -4.16 -6.62 49.31
C PRO A 140 -4.73 -5.65 50.36
N THR A 141 -3.87 -4.74 50.83
CA THR A 141 -4.15 -3.64 51.77
C THR A 141 -5.06 -2.54 51.22
N PRO A 142 -5.75 -1.75 52.07
CA PRO A 142 -6.79 -0.81 51.65
C PRO A 142 -6.25 0.44 50.92
N PRO A 143 -7.11 1.14 50.13
CA PRO A 143 -6.67 2.16 49.18
C PRO A 143 -6.52 3.56 49.80
N VAL A 144 -5.47 4.26 49.37
CA VAL A 144 -5.20 5.67 49.71
C VAL A 144 -6.08 6.60 48.86
N LYS A 145 -6.56 7.69 49.49
CA LYS A 145 -7.55 8.64 48.95
C LYS A 145 -7.00 9.45 47.75
N PRO A 146 -7.80 9.72 46.70
CA PRO A 146 -7.34 10.50 45.55
C PRO A 146 -7.19 12.00 45.83
N PRO A 147 -6.25 12.71 45.17
CA PRO A 147 -6.11 14.16 45.28
C PRO A 147 -7.15 14.92 44.43
N THR A 148 -7.64 16.03 44.96
CA THR A 148 -8.63 16.92 44.34
C THR A 148 -7.95 17.86 43.33
N MET A 149 -8.40 17.87 42.07
CA MET A 149 -7.92 18.83 41.05
C MET A 149 -8.71 20.15 41.08
N PRO A 150 -8.08 21.30 40.72
CA PRO A 150 -8.74 22.61 40.70
C PRO A 150 -9.64 22.83 39.46
N PRO A 151 -10.53 23.85 39.47
CA PRO A 151 -11.57 24.03 38.45
C PRO A 151 -11.03 24.70 37.18
N VAL A 152 -11.35 24.14 36.01
CA VAL A 152 -10.98 24.67 34.69
C VAL A 152 -12.08 25.62 34.17
N LYS A 153 -11.69 26.80 33.64
CA LYS A 153 -12.61 27.82 33.07
C LYS A 153 -13.26 27.37 31.75
N PRO A 154 -14.47 27.86 31.40
CA PRO A 154 -15.17 27.49 30.15
C PRO A 154 -14.51 28.07 28.88
N PRO A 155 -14.56 27.36 27.73
CA PRO A 155 -14.10 27.90 26.45
C PRO A 155 -15.06 28.95 25.86
N THR A 156 -14.49 29.98 25.25
CA THR A 156 -15.18 31.06 24.53
C THR A 156 -15.78 30.60 23.19
N ALA A 157 -16.84 31.29 22.75
CA ALA A 157 -17.71 30.94 21.62
C ALA A 157 -17.01 30.91 20.23
N PRO A 158 -17.58 30.20 19.23
CA PRO A 158 -16.97 30.02 17.91
C PRO A 158 -17.04 31.29 17.06
N VAL A 159 -15.91 31.69 16.48
CA VAL A 159 -15.82 32.82 15.54
C VAL A 159 -16.36 32.41 14.16
N LYS A 160 -17.23 33.25 13.59
CA LYS A 160 -17.87 33.06 12.27
C LYS A 160 -16.84 33.17 11.13
N PRO A 161 -16.88 32.31 10.08
CA PRO A 161 -15.96 32.41 8.94
C PRO A 161 -16.23 33.65 8.07
N THR A 162 -15.19 34.40 7.77
CA THR A 162 -15.20 35.53 6.82
C THR A 162 -15.16 35.03 5.36
N PRO A 163 -15.89 35.62 4.41
CA PRO A 163 -15.86 35.20 3.01
C PRO A 163 -14.51 35.51 2.35
N ILE A 164 -13.91 34.51 1.71
CA ILE A 164 -12.66 34.65 0.95
C ILE A 164 -13.01 35.23 -0.45
N PRO A 165 -12.33 36.28 -0.94
CA PRO A 165 -12.60 36.83 -2.27
C PRO A 165 -12.22 35.84 -3.40
N PRO A 166 -12.78 35.98 -4.61
CA PRO A 166 -12.54 35.05 -5.70
C PRO A 166 -11.11 35.21 -6.24
N TYR A 167 -10.33 34.14 -6.15
CA TYR A 167 -8.97 34.08 -6.69
C TYR A 167 -9.04 34.11 -8.23
N LYS A 168 -8.50 35.16 -8.87
CA LYS A 168 -8.27 35.18 -10.33
C LYS A 168 -7.06 34.30 -10.67
N ALA A 169 -7.27 33.30 -11.53
CA ALA A 169 -6.18 32.44 -12.01
C ALA A 169 -5.22 33.22 -12.92
N PRO A 170 -3.88 33.04 -12.80
CA PRO A 170 -2.92 33.59 -13.76
C PRO A 170 -3.05 32.94 -15.14
N PRO A 171 -2.63 33.61 -16.23
CA PRO A 171 -2.71 33.07 -17.59
C PRO A 171 -1.70 31.92 -17.75
N VAL A 172 -2.20 30.75 -18.11
CA VAL A 172 -1.39 29.56 -18.40
C VAL A 172 -0.76 29.72 -19.79
N LYS A 173 0.57 29.81 -19.85
CA LYS A 173 1.33 29.78 -21.12
C LYS A 173 1.14 28.41 -21.80
N PRO A 174 0.92 28.33 -23.13
CA PRO A 174 0.79 27.04 -23.81
C PRO A 174 2.09 26.22 -23.69
N THR A 175 1.98 25.04 -23.11
CA THR A 175 3.04 24.01 -23.13
C THR A 175 3.20 23.48 -24.56
N PRO A 176 4.42 23.30 -25.09
CA PRO A 176 4.61 22.67 -26.40
C PRO A 176 4.15 21.20 -26.37
N PRO A 177 3.72 20.63 -27.52
CA PRO A 177 3.43 19.20 -27.60
C PRO A 177 4.68 18.35 -27.34
N PRO A 178 4.54 17.13 -26.77
CA PRO A 178 5.68 16.24 -26.53
C PRO A 178 6.33 15.84 -27.86
N GLN A 179 7.64 16.07 -27.97
CA GLN A 179 8.45 15.61 -29.09
C GLN A 179 8.51 14.08 -29.08
N VAL A 180 8.02 13.46 -30.14
CA VAL A 180 8.22 12.03 -30.43
C VAL A 180 9.67 11.86 -30.88
N THR A 181 10.52 11.36 -29.99
CA THR A 181 11.86 10.87 -30.37
C THR A 181 11.73 9.41 -30.78
N THR A 182 11.99 9.15 -32.07
CA THR A 182 12.13 7.80 -32.61
C THR A 182 13.36 7.11 -32.01
N PRO A 183 13.30 5.80 -31.70
CA PRO A 183 14.48 5.06 -31.27
C PRO A 183 15.49 4.90 -32.42
N PRO A 184 16.80 4.92 -32.15
CA PRO A 184 17.83 4.73 -33.17
C PRO A 184 17.80 3.29 -33.75
N PRO A 185 18.22 3.09 -35.02
CA PRO A 185 18.15 1.80 -35.68
C PRO A 185 19.09 0.77 -35.01
N ALA A 186 18.54 -0.43 -34.79
CA ALA A 186 19.25 -1.59 -34.28
C ALA A 186 20.41 -1.96 -35.22
N LYS A 187 21.62 -2.11 -34.66
CA LYS A 187 22.74 -2.75 -35.37
C LYS A 187 22.52 -4.27 -35.43
N PRO A 188 22.96 -4.95 -36.52
CA PRO A 188 22.78 -6.40 -36.66
C PRO A 188 23.60 -7.20 -35.64
N PRO A 189 23.19 -8.44 -35.30
CA PRO A 189 23.97 -9.31 -34.43
C PRO A 189 25.24 -9.78 -35.14
N VAL A 190 26.39 -9.62 -34.48
CA VAL A 190 27.66 -10.22 -34.89
C VAL A 190 27.65 -11.67 -34.41
N ASN A 191 27.72 -12.61 -35.36
CA ASN A 191 27.89 -14.05 -35.10
C ASN A 191 29.25 -14.32 -34.42
N PRO A 192 29.32 -15.17 -33.39
CA PRO A 192 30.60 -15.66 -32.88
C PRO A 192 31.24 -16.67 -33.85
N ILE A 193 32.54 -16.51 -34.02
CA ILE A 193 33.48 -17.33 -34.81
C ILE A 193 33.60 -18.76 -34.22
N PRO A 194 33.84 -19.80 -35.03
CA PRO A 194 33.97 -21.19 -34.56
C PRO A 194 35.22 -21.41 -33.70
N SER A 195 35.09 -22.20 -32.64
CA SER A 195 36.21 -22.66 -31.81
C SER A 195 37.01 -23.79 -32.49
N PRO A 196 38.33 -23.91 -32.25
CA PRO A 196 39.18 -24.94 -32.86
C PRO A 196 38.92 -26.35 -32.29
N PRO A 197 39.29 -27.43 -33.02
CA PRO A 197 39.07 -28.79 -32.57
C PRO A 197 40.17 -29.20 -31.57
N VAL A 198 39.78 -29.50 -30.33
CA VAL A 198 40.67 -30.12 -29.36
C VAL A 198 40.37 -31.62 -29.34
N ASN A 199 41.20 -32.39 -30.05
CA ASN A 199 41.25 -33.84 -29.91
C ASN A 199 41.95 -34.18 -28.59
N ALA A 200 41.19 -34.64 -27.60
CA ALA A 200 41.72 -35.41 -26.46
C ALA A 200 40.67 -36.45 -25.99
N PRO A 201 41.07 -37.71 -25.71
CA PRO A 201 40.16 -38.83 -25.41
C PRO A 201 39.48 -38.75 -24.01
N PRO A 202 38.44 -39.59 -23.76
CA PRO A 202 37.37 -39.25 -22.83
C PRO A 202 37.63 -39.75 -21.40
N VAL A 203 37.50 -38.85 -20.42
CA VAL A 203 37.33 -39.26 -19.01
C VAL A 203 35.86 -39.03 -18.64
N LYS A 204 35.10 -40.11 -18.43
CA LYS A 204 33.69 -40.07 -18.04
C LYS A 204 33.53 -39.37 -16.67
N PRO A 205 32.78 -38.27 -16.55
CA PRO A 205 32.43 -37.72 -15.25
C PRO A 205 31.30 -38.52 -14.57
N PRO A 206 31.20 -38.51 -13.23
CA PRO A 206 30.21 -39.27 -12.49
C PRO A 206 28.78 -38.73 -12.72
N TYR A 207 27.83 -39.65 -12.91
CA TYR A 207 26.41 -39.35 -13.12
C TYR A 207 25.83 -38.58 -11.93
N LYS A 208 25.51 -37.29 -12.11
CA LYS A 208 24.72 -36.51 -11.15
C LYS A 208 23.25 -36.92 -11.28
N PRO A 209 22.55 -37.26 -10.18
CA PRO A 209 21.15 -37.63 -10.25
C PRO A 209 20.27 -36.47 -10.76
N PRO A 210 19.13 -36.76 -11.42
CA PRO A 210 18.25 -35.75 -11.97
C PRO A 210 17.73 -34.79 -10.88
N THR A 211 17.88 -33.49 -11.14
CA THR A 211 17.34 -32.42 -10.30
C THR A 211 15.82 -32.56 -10.18
N PRO A 212 15.25 -32.48 -8.96
CA PRO A 212 13.79 -32.48 -8.79
C PRO A 212 13.17 -31.26 -9.51
N PRO A 213 11.92 -31.37 -9.97
CA PRO A 213 11.24 -30.30 -10.69
C PRO A 213 11.25 -29.00 -9.86
N PRO A 214 11.39 -27.81 -10.48
CA PRO A 214 11.50 -26.54 -9.76
C PRO A 214 10.30 -26.33 -8.85
N VAL A 215 10.50 -26.50 -7.54
CA VAL A 215 9.52 -26.14 -6.53
C VAL A 215 9.37 -24.63 -6.63
N ARG A 216 8.23 -24.14 -7.14
CA ARG A 216 7.97 -22.70 -7.22
C ARG A 216 8.11 -22.14 -5.80
N PRO A 217 9.10 -21.27 -5.52
CA PRO A 217 9.28 -20.77 -4.18
C PRO A 217 8.01 -20.04 -3.75
N ARG A 218 7.54 -20.30 -2.52
CA ARG A 218 6.42 -19.55 -1.96
C ARG A 218 6.87 -18.09 -1.84
N ILE A 219 6.34 -17.23 -2.71
CA ILE A 219 6.68 -15.81 -2.72
C ILE A 219 6.09 -15.13 -1.48
N ASN A 220 6.94 -14.44 -0.72
CA ASN A 220 6.52 -13.66 0.44
C ASN A 220 5.96 -12.29 -0.01
N CYS A 221 4.71 -12.29 -0.46
CA CYS A 221 4.04 -11.09 -0.99
C CYS A 221 4.03 -9.91 -0.01
N VAL A 222 3.82 -10.16 1.28
CA VAL A 222 3.70 -9.09 2.29
C VAL A 222 5.00 -8.30 2.42
N SER A 223 6.14 -8.98 2.54
CA SER A 223 7.44 -8.33 2.67
C SER A 223 7.82 -7.55 1.41
N LEU A 224 7.65 -8.16 0.23
CA LEU A 224 8.00 -7.52 -1.05
C LEU A 224 7.11 -6.31 -1.34
N CYS A 225 5.82 -6.42 -1.05
CA CYS A 225 4.90 -5.28 -1.17
C CYS A 225 5.23 -4.18 -0.15
N GLY A 226 5.74 -4.52 1.03
CA GLY A 226 6.22 -3.55 2.02
C GLY A 226 7.30 -2.63 1.44
N THR A 227 8.31 -3.21 0.77
CA THR A 227 9.33 -2.43 0.06
C THR A 227 8.69 -1.61 -1.06
N ARG A 228 7.87 -2.23 -1.90
CA ARG A 228 7.22 -1.58 -3.06
C ARG A 228 6.39 -0.36 -2.67
N CYS A 229 5.65 -0.46 -1.58
CA CYS A 229 4.74 0.57 -1.10
C CYS A 229 5.36 1.52 -0.07
N GLY A 230 6.62 1.32 0.31
CA GLY A 230 7.27 2.05 1.41
C GLY A 230 7.32 3.57 1.20
N GLN A 231 7.48 4.02 -0.06
CA GLN A 231 7.48 5.44 -0.43
C GLN A 231 6.14 5.93 -0.99
N HIS A 232 5.12 5.08 -1.06
CA HIS A 232 3.84 5.48 -1.62
C HIS A 232 3.08 6.33 -0.60
N SER A 233 2.54 7.48 -1.02
CA SER A 233 1.74 8.38 -0.17
C SER A 233 0.56 7.69 0.55
N ARG A 234 -0.01 6.65 -0.06
CA ARG A 234 -1.12 5.86 0.47
C ARG A 234 -0.71 4.41 0.67
N LYS A 235 0.17 4.17 1.64
CA LYS A 235 0.79 2.86 1.93
C LYS A 235 -0.23 1.72 2.05
N ASN A 236 -1.30 1.90 2.83
CA ASN A 236 -2.32 0.86 3.04
C ASN A 236 -3.08 0.48 1.76
N VAL A 237 -3.39 1.47 0.91
CA VAL A 237 -4.07 1.24 -0.37
C VAL A 237 -3.13 0.53 -1.35
N CYS A 238 -1.88 1.01 -1.43
CA CYS A 238 -0.85 0.37 -2.24
C CYS A 238 -0.63 -1.09 -1.82
N MET A 239 -0.50 -1.36 -0.51
CA MET A 239 -0.27 -2.70 0.02
C MET A 239 -1.40 -3.66 -0.36
N ARG A 240 -2.67 -3.25 -0.18
CA ARG A 240 -3.83 -4.07 -0.54
C ARG A 240 -3.84 -4.42 -2.03
N ALA A 241 -3.53 -3.45 -2.89
CA ALA A 241 -3.43 -3.66 -4.33
C ALA A 241 -2.25 -4.57 -4.71
N CYS A 242 -1.06 -4.27 -4.19
CA CYS A 242 0.17 -5.02 -4.44
C CYS A 242 0.02 -6.50 -4.04
N VAL A 243 -0.49 -6.77 -2.84
CA VAL A 243 -0.64 -8.15 -2.34
C VAL A 243 -1.63 -8.94 -3.21
N THR A 244 -2.71 -8.30 -3.67
CA THR A 244 -3.65 -8.93 -4.62
C THR A 244 -2.97 -9.25 -5.95
N CYS A 245 -2.17 -8.32 -6.49
CA CYS A 245 -1.39 -8.54 -7.72
C CYS A 245 -0.34 -9.63 -7.54
N CYS A 246 0.33 -9.66 -6.38
CA CYS A 246 1.35 -10.64 -6.05
C CYS A 246 0.76 -12.05 -5.95
N TYR A 247 -0.38 -12.24 -5.30
CA TYR A 247 -0.98 -13.57 -5.23
C TYR A 247 -1.48 -14.09 -6.60
N ARG A 248 -1.94 -13.20 -7.47
CA ARG A 248 -2.36 -13.56 -8.83
C ARG A 248 -1.18 -13.83 -9.75
N CYS A 249 -0.20 -12.93 -9.77
CA CYS A 249 0.91 -12.94 -10.72
C CYS A 249 2.18 -13.61 -10.19
N LYS A 250 2.21 -13.96 -8.89
CA LYS A 250 3.35 -14.56 -8.17
C LYS A 250 4.65 -13.77 -8.33
N CYS A 251 4.56 -12.46 -8.48
CA CYS A 251 5.68 -11.55 -8.71
C CYS A 251 5.37 -10.16 -8.16
N VAL A 252 6.36 -9.52 -7.54
CA VAL A 252 6.36 -8.10 -7.16
C VAL A 252 7.59 -7.46 -7.80
N PRO A 253 7.46 -6.37 -8.57
CA PRO A 253 8.62 -5.80 -9.23
C PRO A 253 9.53 -5.08 -8.22
N PRO A 254 10.86 -5.07 -8.46
CA PRO A 254 11.83 -4.48 -7.54
C PRO A 254 11.71 -2.95 -7.50
N GLY A 255 12.11 -2.35 -6.37
CA GLY A 255 12.04 -0.89 -6.15
C GLY A 255 10.65 -0.41 -5.71
N THR A 256 10.48 0.90 -5.55
CA THR A 256 9.25 1.55 -5.08
C THR A 256 8.35 2.08 -6.21
N TYR A 257 8.90 2.22 -7.42
CA TYR A 257 8.22 2.73 -8.61
C TYR A 257 8.78 2.07 -9.87
N GLY A 258 8.02 2.08 -10.98
CA GLY A 258 8.49 1.58 -12.28
C GLY A 258 8.70 0.06 -12.34
N ASN A 259 9.51 -0.43 -13.27
CA ASN A 259 9.95 -1.83 -13.35
C ASN A 259 8.85 -2.89 -13.48
N LYS A 260 7.64 -2.51 -13.88
CA LYS A 260 6.47 -3.40 -13.95
C LYS A 260 6.67 -4.53 -14.97
N GLU A 261 7.46 -4.26 -16.01
CA GLU A 261 7.89 -5.19 -17.04
C GLU A 261 8.71 -6.37 -16.49
N LYS A 262 9.37 -6.22 -15.33
CA LYS A 262 10.09 -7.33 -14.67
C LYS A 262 9.15 -8.47 -14.25
N CYS A 263 7.89 -8.15 -13.96
CA CYS A 263 6.85 -9.14 -13.63
C CYS A 263 5.96 -9.50 -14.84
N GLY A 264 6.34 -9.04 -16.03
CA GLY A 264 5.65 -9.34 -17.27
C GLY A 264 4.23 -8.78 -17.36
N SER A 265 3.47 -9.33 -18.32
CA SER A 265 2.14 -8.84 -18.70
C SER A 265 1.10 -8.98 -17.59
N CYS A 266 1.20 -9.98 -16.71
CA CYS A 266 0.21 -10.18 -15.64
C CYS A 266 0.10 -8.97 -14.71
N TYR A 267 1.24 -8.45 -14.25
CA TYR A 267 1.27 -7.31 -13.34
C TYR A 267 0.92 -6.00 -14.05
N VAL A 268 1.38 -5.83 -15.29
CA VAL A 268 1.17 -4.61 -16.10
C VAL A 268 -0.28 -4.48 -16.58
N ASN A 269 -0.88 -5.57 -17.08
CA ASN A 269 -2.18 -5.54 -17.75
C ASN A 269 -3.36 -5.70 -16.79
N MET A 270 -3.10 -5.94 -15.50
CA MET A 270 -4.14 -6.01 -14.50
C MET A 270 -4.83 -4.65 -14.34
N LYS A 271 -6.11 -4.59 -14.68
CA LYS A 271 -6.94 -3.38 -14.60
C LYS A 271 -8.03 -3.51 -13.56
N THR A 272 -8.43 -2.36 -13.02
CA THR A 272 -9.65 -2.21 -12.22
C THR A 272 -10.88 -2.20 -13.13
N ARG A 273 -12.09 -2.26 -12.55
CA ARG A 273 -13.34 -2.17 -13.32
C ARG A 273 -13.45 -0.88 -14.16
N GLY A 274 -12.78 0.20 -13.73
CA GLY A 274 -12.71 1.47 -14.46
C GLY A 274 -11.56 1.57 -15.47
N GLY A 275 -10.96 0.46 -15.89
CA GLY A 275 -9.92 0.43 -16.93
C GLY A 275 -8.54 0.94 -16.50
N ARG A 276 -8.39 1.46 -15.28
CA ARG A 276 -7.11 1.95 -14.73
C ARG A 276 -6.21 0.79 -14.27
N PRO A 277 -4.87 0.91 -14.36
CA PRO A 277 -3.96 -0.10 -13.85
C PRO A 277 -4.22 -0.34 -12.36
N LYS A 278 -4.37 -1.61 -11.99
CA LYS A 278 -4.68 -2.03 -10.63
C LYS A 278 -3.42 -2.16 -9.77
N CYS A 279 -2.32 -2.60 -10.36
CA CYS A 279 -1.09 -2.88 -9.63
C CYS A 279 -0.20 -1.63 -9.51
N PRO A 280 0.36 -1.35 -8.32
CA PRO A 280 1.18 -0.17 -8.07
C PRO A 280 2.46 -0.18 -8.89
#